data_AF-A0A7J2YCQ3-F1
#
_entry.id   AF-A0A7J2YCQ3-F1
#
_cell.length_a   1.000
_cell.length_b   1.000
_cell.length_c   1.000
_cell.angle_alpha   90.00
_cell.angle_beta   90.00
_cell.angle_gamma   90.00
#
_symmetry.space_group_name_H-M   'P 1'
#
loop_
_entity.id
_entity.type
_entity.pdbx_description
1 polymer ?
#
loop_
_entity_poly.entity_id
_entity_poly.type
_entity_poly.pdbx_seq_one_letter_code
_entity_poly.pdbx_strand_id
1 'polypeptide(L)'
;MENPDKRTEEVRRKIANAPFFAVDSRKKGDFGFKTLKSVLQAYREPQPSFGEAYKHRGSDVSNPNTFYAHSEFALDKGLISKGYSGYQITEKGIAILNL
;
A
#
# COMPACT_ATOMS: atom_id res chain seq x y z
N MET A 1 26.68 1.31 10.70
CA MET A 1 25.81 2.07 9.78
C MET A 1 25.28 1.09 8.75
N GLU A 2 23.99 0.75 8.81
CA GLU A 2 23.37 -0.12 7.81
C GLU A 2 23.20 0.63 6.49
N ASN A 3 23.55 0.00 5.36
CA ASN A 3 23.47 0.62 4.05
C ASN A 3 21.98 0.84 3.67
N PRO A 4 21.52 2.10 3.46
CA PRO A 4 20.11 2.40 3.19
C PRO A 4 19.55 1.63 1.98
N ASP A 5 20.37 1.31 0.98
CA ASP A 5 19.96 0.49 -0.16
C ASP A 5 19.59 -0.95 0.22
N LYS A 6 20.30 -1.55 1.19
CA LYS A 6 20.00 -2.93 1.63
C LYS A 6 18.68 -3.01 2.39
N ARG A 7 18.38 -2.00 3.22
CA ARG A 7 17.12 -1.91 3.96
C ARG A 7 15.94 -1.67 3.03
N THR A 8 16.11 -0.80 2.03
CA THR A 8 15.12 -0.56 0.97
C THR A 8 14.86 -1.84 0.17
N GLU A 9 15.91 -2.56 -0.21
CA GLU A 9 15.80 -3.79 -0.99
C GLU A 9 15.18 -4.94 -0.18
N GLU A 10 15.50 -5.06 1.11
CA GLU A 10 14.88 -6.05 1.99
C GLU A 10 13.38 -5.78 2.19
N VAL A 11 13.00 -4.51 2.39
CA VAL A 11 11.60 -4.10 2.53
C VAL A 11 10.84 -4.33 1.22
N ARG A 12 11.43 -3.98 0.07
CA ARG A 12 10.89 -4.30 -1.26
C ARG A 12 10.71 -5.80 -1.44
N ARG A 13 11.68 -6.63 -1.04
CA ARG A 13 11.56 -8.10 -1.09
C ARG A 13 10.48 -8.66 -0.17
N LYS A 14 10.37 -8.17 1.07
CA LYS A 14 9.31 -8.59 2.02
C LYS A 14 7.92 -8.24 1.49
N ILE A 15 7.79 -7.08 0.86
CA ILE A 15 6.54 -6.65 0.23
C ILE A 15 6.27 -7.47 -1.04
N ALA A 16 7.23 -7.62 -1.95
CA ALA A 16 7.08 -8.38 -3.20
C ALA A 16 6.78 -9.88 -2.99
N ASN A 17 7.23 -10.45 -1.86
CA ASN A 17 6.92 -11.83 -1.47
C ASN A 17 5.65 -11.94 -0.62
N ALA A 18 4.94 -10.84 -0.37
CA ALA A 18 3.66 -10.90 0.33
C ALA A 18 2.63 -11.66 -0.52
N PRO A 19 1.80 -12.52 0.10
CA PRO A 19 0.92 -13.45 -0.60
C PRO A 19 -0.12 -12.79 -1.53
N PHE A 20 -0.29 -11.46 -1.46
CA PHE A 20 -1.30 -10.71 -2.19
C PHE A 20 -0.85 -10.13 -3.54
N PHE A 21 0.44 -10.20 -3.90
CA PHE A 21 0.92 -9.81 -5.25
C PHE A 21 0.42 -10.73 -6.38
N ALA A 22 -0.34 -11.78 -6.04
CA ALA A 22 -0.81 -12.82 -6.93
C ALA A 22 -2.20 -12.55 -7.58
N VAL A 23 -2.79 -11.36 -7.44
CA VAL A 23 -4.07 -11.04 -8.12
C VAL A 23 -3.91 -10.99 -9.66
N ASP A 24 -2.69 -10.83 -10.16
CA ASP A 24 -2.32 -11.20 -11.54
C ASP A 24 -0.97 -11.93 -11.49
N SER A 25 -1.03 -13.26 -11.41
CA SER A 25 0.13 -14.17 -11.35
C SER A 25 1.11 -14.02 -12.53
N ARG A 26 0.74 -13.23 -13.55
CA ARG A 26 1.57 -12.88 -14.72
C ARG A 26 2.44 -11.63 -14.52
N LYS A 27 2.20 -10.82 -13.49
CA LYS A 27 2.95 -9.58 -13.21
C LYS A 27 3.71 -9.67 -11.88
N LYS A 28 4.73 -10.53 -11.82
CA LYS A 28 5.72 -10.52 -10.74
C LYS A 28 6.53 -9.21 -10.81
N GLY A 29 6.69 -8.50 -9.69
CA GLY A 29 7.51 -7.27 -9.60
C GLY A 29 6.72 -5.97 -9.43
N ASP A 30 7.34 -4.84 -9.78
CA ASP A 30 6.97 -3.42 -9.54
C ASP A 30 5.47 -3.04 -9.60
N PHE A 31 4.62 -3.81 -10.28
CA PHE A 31 3.20 -3.50 -10.45
C PHE A 31 2.44 -3.50 -9.12
N GLY A 32 2.49 -4.58 -8.33
CA GLY A 32 1.78 -4.59 -7.04
C GLY A 32 2.35 -3.59 -6.02
N PHE A 33 3.62 -3.22 -6.19
CA PHE A 33 4.26 -2.21 -5.34
C PHE A 33 3.79 -0.80 -5.72
N LYS A 34 3.67 -0.52 -7.02
CA LYS A 34 3.04 0.71 -7.53
C LYS A 34 1.57 0.79 -7.11
N THR A 35 0.81 -0.30 -7.23
CA THR A 35 -0.58 -0.37 -6.76
C THR A 35 -0.67 -0.12 -5.26
N LEU A 36 0.17 -0.74 -4.43
CA LEU A 36 0.23 -0.49 -2.98
C LEU A 36 0.55 0.97 -2.68
N LYS A 37 1.54 1.56 -3.37
CA LYS A 37 1.86 2.99 -3.21
C LYS A 37 0.68 3.88 -3.57
N SER A 38 -0.01 3.61 -4.67
CA SER A 38 -1.19 4.37 -5.09
C SER A 38 -2.34 4.23 -4.09
N VAL A 39 -2.51 3.04 -3.48
CA VAL A 39 -3.44 2.84 -2.36
C VAL A 39 -3.03 3.66 -1.13
N LEU A 40 -1.77 3.58 -0.68
CA LEU A 40 -1.28 4.34 0.48
C LEU A 40 -1.39 5.85 0.26
N GLN A 41 -1.11 6.32 -0.96
CA GLN A 41 -1.27 7.73 -1.33
C GLN A 41 -2.72 8.19 -1.16
N ALA A 42 -3.70 7.33 -1.45
CA ALA A 42 -5.12 7.64 -1.27
C ALA A 42 -5.55 7.79 0.20
N TYR A 43 -4.74 7.31 1.15
CA TYR A 43 -4.94 7.47 2.59
C TYR A 43 -4.14 8.64 3.20
N ARG A 44 -3.54 9.50 2.37
CA ARG A 44 -2.87 10.73 2.87
C ARG A 44 -3.84 11.80 3.33
N GLU A 45 -5.07 11.81 2.81
CA GLU A 45 -6.11 12.68 3.33
C GLU A 45 -6.40 12.32 4.80
N PRO A 46 -6.81 13.29 5.63
CA PRO A 46 -7.10 13.02 7.03
C PRO A 46 -8.37 12.17 7.18
N GLN A 47 -8.21 10.92 7.64
CA GLN A 47 -9.30 10.01 7.99
C GLN A 47 -10.32 9.70 6.86
N PRO A 48 -9.92 9.42 5.60
CA PRO A 48 -10.86 8.98 4.59
C PRO A 48 -11.49 7.63 4.97
N SER A 49 -12.76 7.46 4.63
CA SER A 49 -13.36 6.13 4.51
C SER A 49 -12.74 5.34 3.35
N PHE A 50 -12.97 4.02 3.28
CA PHE A 50 -12.55 3.21 2.12
C PHE A 50 -13.10 3.76 0.80
N GLY A 51 -14.36 4.18 0.79
CA GLY A 51 -15.02 4.71 -0.40
C GLY A 51 -14.43 6.03 -0.87
N GLU A 52 -14.06 6.91 0.06
CA GLU A 52 -13.37 8.16 -0.25
C GLU A 52 -11.96 7.90 -0.76
N ALA A 53 -11.18 7.08 -0.07
CA ALA A 53 -9.84 6.70 -0.52
C ALA A 53 -9.89 6.04 -1.92
N TYR A 54 -10.89 5.21 -2.22
CA TYR A 54 -11.06 4.62 -3.55
C TYR A 54 -11.23 5.68 -4.66
N LYS A 55 -11.83 6.84 -4.39
CA LYS A 55 -11.94 7.93 -5.36
C LYS A 55 -10.58 8.54 -5.69
N HIS A 56 -9.60 8.42 -4.80
CA HIS A 56 -8.23 8.95 -4.94
C HIS A 56 -7.17 7.88 -5.30
N ARG A 57 -7.59 6.65 -5.61
CA ARG A 57 -6.73 5.46 -5.80
C ARG A 57 -5.64 5.53 -6.90
N GLY A 58 -5.65 6.54 -7.77
CA GLY A 58 -4.74 6.63 -8.92
C GLY A 58 -5.04 5.62 -10.05
N SER A 59 -4.34 5.74 -11.17
CA SER A 59 -4.55 4.90 -12.37
C SER A 59 -4.00 3.48 -12.24
N ASP A 60 -3.08 3.24 -11.31
CA ASP A 60 -2.50 1.91 -11.06
C ASP A 60 -3.46 0.93 -10.37
N VAL A 61 -4.64 1.41 -9.96
CA VAL A 61 -5.68 0.61 -9.30
C VAL A 61 -6.89 0.51 -10.23
N SER A 62 -6.92 -0.58 -10.99
CA SER A 62 -7.88 -0.76 -12.10
C SER A 62 -9.30 -1.10 -11.68
N ASN A 63 -9.50 -1.64 -10.47
CA ASN A 63 -10.83 -2.05 -10.00
C ASN A 63 -10.97 -1.99 -8.46
N PRO A 64 -12.22 -1.98 -7.95
CA PRO A 64 -12.49 -1.93 -6.51
C PRO A 64 -11.89 -3.09 -5.72
N ASN A 65 -11.96 -4.31 -6.22
CA ASN A 65 -11.48 -5.50 -5.51
C ASN A 65 -9.97 -5.43 -5.28
N THR A 66 -9.22 -4.98 -6.28
CA THR A 66 -7.77 -4.73 -6.15
C THR A 66 -7.50 -3.67 -5.08
N PHE A 67 -8.27 -2.58 -5.06
CA PHE A 67 -8.10 -1.54 -4.03
C PHE A 67 -8.35 -2.09 -2.64
N TYR A 68 -9.53 -2.68 -2.41
CA TYR A 68 -9.94 -3.18 -1.09
C TYR A 68 -8.90 -4.12 -0.50
N ALA A 69 -8.43 -5.06 -1.30
CA ALA A 69 -7.53 -6.07 -0.78
C ALA A 69 -6.09 -5.55 -0.54
N HIS A 70 -5.63 -4.54 -1.30
CA HIS A 70 -4.40 -3.81 -0.95
C HIS A 70 -4.58 -2.99 0.33
N SER A 71 -5.76 -2.43 0.57
CA SER A 71 -6.02 -1.67 1.78
C SER A 71 -6.18 -2.57 3.01
N GLU A 72 -6.79 -3.75 2.88
CA GLU A 72 -6.81 -4.77 3.94
C GLU A 72 -5.39 -5.25 4.27
N PHE A 73 -4.57 -5.48 3.25
CA PHE A 73 -3.16 -5.78 3.44
C PHE A 73 -2.43 -4.64 4.16
N ALA A 74 -2.66 -3.38 3.74
CA ALA A 74 -2.05 -2.22 4.39
C ALA A 74 -2.50 -2.09 5.85
N LEU A 75 -3.73 -2.47 6.18
CA LEU A 75 -4.23 -2.50 7.55
C LEU A 75 -3.57 -3.61 8.37
N ASP A 76 -3.50 -4.85 7.84
CA ASP A 76 -2.85 -6.01 8.47
C ASP A 76 -1.36 -5.74 8.77
N LYS A 77 -0.67 -5.06 7.85
CA LYS A 77 0.75 -4.68 8.02
C LYS A 77 0.95 -3.42 8.86
N GLY A 78 -0.13 -2.78 9.32
CA GLY A 78 -0.07 -1.54 10.07
C GLY A 78 0.58 -0.41 9.28
N LEU A 79 0.41 -0.39 7.95
CA LEU A 79 0.78 0.71 7.07
C LEU A 79 -0.30 1.80 7.10
N ILE A 80 -1.56 1.39 7.26
CA ILE A 80 -2.67 2.26 7.62
C ILE A 80 -3.28 1.77 8.94
N SER A 81 -3.99 2.66 9.64
CA SER A 81 -4.72 2.34 10.87
C SER A 81 -6.13 2.91 10.83
N LYS A 82 -7.07 2.22 11.49
CA LYS A 82 -8.44 2.72 11.65
C LYS A 82 -8.50 3.69 12.84
N GLY A 83 -8.78 4.95 12.54
CA GLY A 83 -9.11 5.99 13.52
C GLY A 83 -10.60 6.05 13.83
N TYR A 84 -11.02 7.09 14.55
CA TYR A 84 -12.42 7.26 14.99
C TYR A 84 -13.38 7.54 13.82
N SER A 85 -12.97 8.36 12.84
CA SER A 85 -13.83 8.76 11.72
C SER A 85 -13.39 8.20 10.35
N GLY A 86 -12.33 7.40 10.29
CA GLY A 86 -11.83 6.82 9.04
C GLY A 86 -10.43 6.23 9.18
N TYR A 87 -9.71 6.11 8.07
CA TYR A 87 -8.37 5.50 8.05
C TYR A 87 -7.28 6.54 7.97
N GLN A 88 -6.14 6.29 8.60
CA GLN A 88 -4.97 7.16 8.54
C GLN A 88 -3.78 6.37 8.08
N ILE A 89 -2.96 6.97 7.22
CA ILE A 89 -1.64 6.43 6.92
C ILE A 89 -0.73 6.55 8.16
N THR A 90 -0.02 5.47 8.48
CA THR A 90 0.95 5.43 9.59
C THR A 90 2.34 5.87 9.11
N GLU A 91 3.26 6.09 10.05
CA GLU A 91 4.68 6.32 9.72
C GLU A 91 5.29 5.19 8.88
N LYS A 92 4.89 3.94 9.12
CA LYS A 92 5.32 2.80 8.31
C LYS A 92 4.81 2.89 6.88
N GLY A 93 3.55 3.28 6.69
CA GLY A 93 2.96 3.51 5.37
C GLY A 93 3.65 4.67 4.64
N ILE A 94 3.96 5.76 5.34
CA ILE A 94 4.72 6.89 4.80
C ILE A 94 6.12 6.46 4.37
N ALA A 95 6.80 5.62 5.15
CA ALA A 95 8.11 5.09 4.78
C ALA A 95 8.07 4.33 3.45
N ILE A 96 7.01 3.53 3.19
CA ILE A 96 6.84 2.83 1.91
C ILE A 96 6.67 3.78 0.72
N LEU A 97 5.98 4.91 0.90
CA LEU A 97 5.82 5.91 -0.15
C LEU A 97 7.15 6.53 -0.59
N ASN A 98 8.13 6.62 0.32
CA ASN A 98 9.43 7.25 0.09
C ASN A 98 10.53 6.28 -0.42
N LEU A 99 10.22 4.99 -0.58
CA LEU A 99 11.13 4.00 -1.18
C LEU A 99 11.19 4.10 -2.70
#